data_AF-A0A1X0NUD3-F1
#
_entry.id   AF-A0A1X0NUD3-F1
#
_cell.length_a   1.000
_cell.length_b   1.000
_cell.length_c   1.000
_cell.angle_alpha   90.00
_cell.angle_beta   90.00
_cell.angle_gamma   90.00
#
_symmetry.space_group_name_H-M   'P 1'
#
loop_
_entity.id
_entity.type
_entity.pdbx_description
1 polymer ?
#
loop_
_entity_poly.entity_id
_entity_poly.type
_entity_poly.pdbx_seq_one_letter_code
_entity_poly.pdbx_strand_id
1 'polypeptide(L)'
;MTDIDSTVCPGEARLLLRRNGTAEAMQRFNLNEFEKVKNFIKTLSFAPLHHKTFFVPSVAELYDDDDESYNTDAVNKSNGPTDVAWLDIETDNEADLNKVLSFFPLHSSTKQDVRERKNSTERAEIFPSCGYVCINIAAKQDSTNVIGLEEDETVMVSIIAFDQFLLTIHRKPFKGKEELMAQMESLLSSSTSDSEPVSVFVCSLISSFVKEYQKEPSSILVDVDSVNELVLQIQPSRCDQMDLLRRIEALRHRLSYLQAAFLAKESLLQQLILPVMRRIFIAAEPSVVGRYQRLLSGLLLSIERLRKGRDVLNLSSMSLVGGVSMRLLQHCHWMDFLNNVMTQMSLVTMPICIIPGLFTMNVRVPFEESEGLTAFLGIAAVTALIFAAGMAYPTYVYFRYKPPGALVPPSLS
;
A
#
# COMPACT_ATOMS: atom_id res chain seq x y z
N MET A 1 -37.68 9.63 11.79
CA MET A 1 -38.55 8.64 12.44
C MET A 1 -38.87 7.55 11.41
N THR A 2 -37.87 6.72 11.18
CA THR A 2 -37.91 5.36 10.62
C THR A 2 -36.52 4.83 10.95
N ASP A 3 -36.39 4.37 12.19
CA ASP A 3 -35.27 3.56 12.62
C ASP A 3 -35.24 2.35 11.70
N ILE A 4 -34.24 2.32 10.81
CA ILE A 4 -33.86 1.11 10.13
C ILE A 4 -33.14 0.33 11.23
N ASP A 5 -33.87 -0.56 11.89
CA ASP A 5 -33.30 -1.61 12.72
C ASP A 5 -32.17 -2.27 11.91
N SER A 6 -30.93 -1.89 12.23
CA SER A 6 -29.76 -2.60 11.79
C SER A 6 -29.91 -4.01 12.36
N THR A 7 -30.33 -4.94 11.52
CA THR A 7 -30.34 -6.37 11.80
C THR A 7 -28.93 -6.74 12.23
N VAL A 8 -28.70 -6.80 13.54
CA VAL A 8 -27.42 -7.18 14.13
C VAL A 8 -27.16 -8.60 13.65
N CYS A 9 -26.21 -8.77 12.73
CA CYS A 9 -25.79 -10.10 12.32
C CYS A 9 -25.37 -10.85 13.59
N PRO A 10 -26.01 -11.98 13.92
CA PRO A 10 -25.63 -12.74 15.09
C PRO A 10 -24.18 -13.19 14.87
N GLY A 11 -23.29 -12.84 15.80
CA GLY A 11 -21.90 -13.27 15.68
C GLY A 11 -21.80 -14.79 15.68
N GLU A 12 -20.81 -15.31 14.96
CA GLU A 12 -20.63 -16.73 14.69
C GLU A 12 -19.43 -17.25 15.49
N ALA A 13 -19.56 -18.42 16.10
CA ALA A 13 -18.46 -19.14 16.73
C ALA A 13 -18.29 -20.51 16.07
N ARG A 14 -17.08 -20.82 15.62
CA ARG A 14 -16.75 -22.10 14.99
C ARG A 14 -15.70 -22.81 15.84
N LEU A 15 -16.01 -24.04 16.26
CA LEU A 15 -15.12 -24.87 17.03
C LEU A 15 -14.66 -26.05 16.19
N LEU A 16 -13.35 -26.19 16.07
CA LEU A 16 -12.67 -27.33 15.48
C LEU A 16 -11.90 -28.05 16.59
N LEU A 17 -12.12 -29.36 16.71
CA LEU A 17 -11.59 -30.15 17.81
C LEU A 17 -10.86 -31.38 17.27
N ARG A 18 -9.69 -31.67 17.84
CA ARG A 18 -8.98 -32.93 17.66
C ARG A 18 -8.88 -33.63 19.01
N ARG A 19 -9.42 -34.84 19.10
CA ARG A 19 -9.31 -35.72 20.27
C ARG A 19 -8.71 -37.06 19.86
N ASN A 20 -7.74 -37.55 20.62
CA ASN A 20 -7.08 -38.85 20.43
C ASN A 20 -6.58 -39.08 18.99
N GLY A 21 -6.14 -38.03 18.30
CA GLY A 21 -5.60 -38.10 16.94
C GLY A 21 -6.62 -38.06 15.81
N THR A 22 -7.93 -38.14 16.10
CA THR A 22 -9.01 -37.96 15.11
C THR A 22 -9.61 -36.56 15.17
N ALA A 23 -9.77 -35.92 14.02
CA ALA A 23 -10.50 -34.66 13.90
C ALA A 23 -12.01 -34.92 14.10
N GLU A 24 -12.63 -34.23 15.04
CA GLU A 24 -14.09 -34.17 15.13
C GLU A 24 -14.62 -33.19 14.06
N ALA A 25 -15.85 -33.41 13.60
CA ALA A 25 -16.49 -32.53 12.62
C ALA A 25 -16.62 -31.09 13.17
N MET A 26 -16.43 -30.09 12.30
CA MET A 26 -16.59 -28.68 12.63
C MET A 26 -17.97 -28.44 13.26
N GLN A 27 -17.98 -27.87 14.47
CA GLN A 27 -19.21 -27.46 15.13
C GLN A 27 -19.36 -25.95 14.97
N ARG A 28 -20.44 -25.52 14.29
CA ARG A 28 -20.82 -24.12 14.15
C ARG A 28 -21.86 -23.78 15.20
N PHE A 29 -21.63 -22.69 15.90
CA PHE A 29 -22.49 -22.17 16.96
C PHE A 29 -22.83 -20.71 16.69
N ASN A 30 -24.07 -20.32 16.96
CA ASN A 30 -24.41 -18.91 17.07
C ASN A 30 -23.97 -18.39 18.44
N LEU A 31 -23.45 -17.17 18.53
CA LEU A 31 -23.02 -16.59 19.82
C LEU A 31 -24.16 -16.40 20.83
N ASN A 32 -25.42 -16.37 20.38
CA ASN A 32 -26.59 -16.42 21.27
C ASN A 32 -26.63 -17.72 22.11
N GLU A 33 -25.97 -18.79 21.65
CA GLU A 33 -25.83 -20.06 22.35
C GLU A 33 -24.43 -20.23 22.98
N PHE A 34 -23.67 -19.15 23.20
CA PHE A 34 -22.32 -19.21 23.74
C PHE A 34 -22.24 -19.91 25.10
N GLU A 35 -23.32 -19.98 25.88
CA GLU A 35 -23.36 -20.79 27.11
C GLU A 35 -23.22 -22.30 26.84
N LYS A 36 -23.74 -22.82 25.73
CA LYS A 36 -23.54 -24.22 25.31
C LYS A 36 -22.08 -24.45 24.95
N VAL A 37 -21.47 -23.52 24.22
CA VAL A 37 -20.05 -23.54 23.86
C VAL A 37 -19.18 -23.48 25.13
N LYS A 38 -19.52 -22.60 26.08
CA LYS A 38 -18.83 -22.47 27.36
C LYS A 38 -18.89 -23.75 28.18
N ASN A 39 -20.05 -24.38 28.25
CA ASN A 39 -20.22 -25.66 28.94
C ASN A 39 -19.44 -26.77 28.24
N PHE A 40 -19.44 -26.80 26.90
CA PHE A 40 -18.65 -27.75 26.13
C PHE A 40 -17.14 -27.56 26.34
N ILE A 41 -16.64 -26.33 26.31
CA ILE A 41 -15.22 -26.03 26.57
C ILE A 41 -14.83 -26.41 28.00
N LYS A 42 -15.70 -26.20 29.00
CA LYS A 42 -15.46 -26.65 30.37
C LYS A 42 -15.35 -28.17 30.51
N THR A 43 -15.93 -28.95 29.59
CA THR A 43 -15.75 -30.41 29.58
C THR A 43 -14.40 -30.85 29.01
N LEU A 44 -13.65 -29.96 28.35
CA LEU A 44 -12.33 -30.25 27.82
C LEU A 44 -11.29 -30.11 28.95
N SER A 45 -10.55 -31.19 29.22
CA SER A 45 -9.48 -31.21 30.22
C SER A 45 -8.31 -30.28 29.89
N PHE A 46 -8.13 -29.95 28.61
CA PHE A 46 -7.06 -29.10 28.09
C PHE A 46 -7.51 -27.64 27.83
N ALA A 47 -8.75 -27.29 28.16
CA ALA A 47 -9.19 -25.90 28.03
C ALA A 47 -8.49 -25.00 29.06
N PRO A 48 -8.00 -23.81 28.65
CA PRO A 48 -7.34 -22.87 29.56
C PRO A 48 -8.38 -22.20 30.47
N LEU A 49 -8.70 -22.85 31.59
CA LEU A 49 -9.64 -22.34 32.60
C LEU A 49 -8.93 -21.61 33.75
N HIS A 50 -7.62 -21.81 33.91
CA HIS A 50 -6.79 -21.24 34.97
C HIS A 50 -5.49 -20.64 34.40
N HIS A 51 -4.92 -19.67 35.12
CA HIS A 51 -3.64 -19.08 34.77
C HIS A 51 -2.55 -20.14 34.95
N LYS A 52 -1.92 -20.57 33.85
CA LYS A 52 -0.74 -21.43 33.86
C LYS A 52 0.45 -20.54 33.51
N THR A 53 1.37 -20.33 34.43
CA THR A 53 2.55 -19.50 34.15
C THR A 53 3.50 -20.23 33.21
N PHE A 54 4.00 -19.56 32.17
CA PHE A 54 5.14 -20.04 31.39
C PHE A 54 6.45 -19.56 32.00
N PHE A 55 7.45 -20.42 31.92
CA PHE A 55 8.83 -20.02 32.14
C PHE A 55 9.33 -19.33 30.88
N VAL A 56 9.52 -18.01 30.93
CA VAL A 56 10.27 -17.29 29.90
C VAL A 56 11.71 -17.18 30.40
N PRO A 57 12.67 -17.82 29.71
CA PRO A 57 14.06 -17.80 30.13
C PRO A 57 14.61 -16.37 30.09
N SER A 58 15.50 -16.08 31.04
CA SER A 58 16.12 -14.76 31.12
C SER A 58 17.07 -14.52 29.93
N VAL A 59 17.38 -13.24 29.64
CA VAL A 59 18.31 -12.89 28.56
C VAL A 59 19.67 -13.57 28.75
N ALA A 60 20.15 -13.76 29.98
CA ALA A 60 21.40 -14.47 30.26
C ALA A 60 21.34 -15.96 29.86
N GLU A 61 20.24 -16.64 30.19
CA GLU A 61 20.02 -18.07 29.85
C GLU A 61 19.85 -18.33 28.34
N LEU A 62 19.64 -17.28 27.54
CA LEU A 62 19.58 -17.34 26.08
C LEU A 62 20.95 -17.22 25.42
N TYR A 63 21.98 -16.73 26.13
CA TYR A 63 23.34 -16.54 25.61
C TYR A 63 24.37 -17.48 26.24
N ASP A 64 24.07 -18.15 27.37
CA ASP A 64 24.91 -19.20 27.97
C ASP A 64 24.81 -20.55 27.19
N ASP A 65 25.00 -20.51 25.87
CA ASP A 65 25.17 -21.68 24.99
C ASP A 65 26.66 -22.11 24.92
N ASP A 66 27.40 -22.00 26.03
CA ASP A 66 28.69 -22.68 26.19
C ASP A 66 28.47 -24.03 26.92
N ASP A 67 28.70 -25.10 26.17
CA ASP A 67 28.88 -26.50 26.57
C ASP A 67 27.69 -27.33 27.12
N GLU A 68 27.33 -28.34 26.32
CA GLU A 68 27.04 -29.73 26.73
C GLU A 68 26.34 -29.96 28.08
N SER A 69 25.12 -29.46 28.26
CA SER A 69 24.16 -30.15 29.12
C SER A 69 22.80 -30.22 28.44
N TYR A 70 22.69 -31.20 27.56
CA TYR A 70 21.41 -31.75 27.15
C TYR A 70 20.61 -32.06 28.42
N ASN A 71 19.62 -31.21 28.72
CA ASN A 71 18.60 -31.56 29.67
C ASN A 71 17.70 -32.61 28.99
N THR A 72 18.16 -33.86 29.07
CA THR A 72 17.55 -35.11 28.62
C THR A 72 16.15 -35.37 29.18
N ASP A 73 15.60 -34.46 29.99
CA ASP A 73 14.29 -34.57 30.60
C ASP A 73 13.14 -34.04 29.71
N ALA A 74 13.46 -33.33 28.62
CA ALA A 74 12.45 -32.90 27.62
C ALA A 74 12.24 -33.91 26.48
N VAL A 75 13.13 -34.89 26.30
CA VAL A 75 13.09 -35.89 25.21
C VAL A 75 12.13 -37.06 25.52
N ASN A 76 11.57 -37.12 26.73
CA ASN A 76 10.55 -38.09 27.13
C ASN A 76 9.16 -37.46 27.36
N LYS A 77 8.78 -36.42 26.59
CA LYS A 77 7.35 -36.10 26.44
C LYS A 77 6.73 -37.13 25.52
N SER A 78 5.92 -38.00 26.12
CA SER A 78 5.17 -39.10 25.51
C SER A 78 4.73 -38.85 24.06
N ASN A 79 5.15 -39.74 23.16
CA ASN A 79 4.66 -39.93 21.79
C ASN A 79 3.16 -40.32 21.75
N GLY A 80 2.29 -39.47 22.27
CA GLY A 80 0.84 -39.60 22.17
C GLY A 80 0.26 -38.48 21.29
N PRO A 81 -0.83 -38.71 20.53
CA PRO A 81 -1.50 -37.64 19.82
C PRO A 81 -1.96 -36.57 20.81
N THR A 82 -1.53 -35.34 20.62
CA THR A 82 -1.92 -34.21 21.45
C THR A 82 -3.28 -33.69 21.02
N ASP A 83 -4.19 -33.54 21.98
CA ASP A 83 -5.50 -32.96 21.76
C ASP A 83 -5.38 -31.45 21.57
N VAL A 84 -6.14 -30.90 20.62
CA VAL A 84 -6.15 -29.46 20.32
C VAL A 84 -7.56 -29.00 20.03
N ALA A 85 -7.90 -27.80 20.48
CA ALA A 85 -9.08 -27.09 20.05
C ALA A 85 -8.69 -25.77 19.38
N TRP A 86 -9.34 -25.45 18.27
CA TRP A 86 -9.33 -24.14 17.67
C TRP A 86 -10.74 -23.55 17.72
N LEU A 87 -10.88 -22.41 18.38
CA LEU A 87 -12.10 -21.64 18.45
C LEU A 87 -11.94 -20.35 17.64
N ASP A 88 -12.74 -20.22 16.59
CA ASP A 88 -12.83 -19.02 15.76
C ASP A 88 -14.10 -18.25 16.09
N ILE A 89 -13.98 -16.97 16.38
CA ILE A 89 -15.09 -16.10 16.83
C ILE A 89 -15.15 -14.87 15.94
N GLU A 90 -16.32 -14.68 15.33
CA GLU A 90 -16.69 -13.52 14.55
C GLU A 90 -17.76 -12.72 15.31
N THR A 91 -17.45 -11.51 15.76
CA THR A 91 -18.46 -10.64 16.40
C THR A 91 -18.10 -9.16 16.35
N ASP A 92 -19.06 -8.33 15.96
CA ASP A 92 -18.97 -6.87 16.09
C ASP A 92 -19.66 -6.37 17.37
N ASN A 93 -20.36 -7.24 18.10
CA ASN A 93 -21.08 -6.88 19.32
C ASN A 93 -20.15 -6.88 20.53
N GLU A 94 -19.93 -5.70 21.12
CA GLU A 94 -19.13 -5.50 22.34
C GLU A 94 -19.64 -6.34 23.52
N ALA A 95 -20.95 -6.54 23.65
CA ALA A 95 -21.52 -7.33 24.75
C ALA A 95 -21.10 -8.79 24.69
N ASP A 96 -21.12 -9.39 23.49
CA ASP A 96 -20.75 -10.79 23.29
C ASP A 96 -19.23 -10.97 23.32
N LEU A 97 -18.48 -10.01 22.77
CA LEU A 97 -17.03 -9.96 22.88
C LEU A 97 -16.59 -9.94 24.35
N ASN A 98 -17.26 -9.16 25.21
CA ASN A 98 -16.96 -9.11 26.63
C ASN A 98 -17.24 -10.44 27.34
N LYS A 99 -18.31 -11.15 26.98
CA LYS A 99 -18.59 -12.50 27.52
C LYS A 99 -17.47 -13.47 27.16
N VAL A 100 -17.03 -13.47 25.91
CA VAL A 100 -15.90 -14.31 25.43
C VAL A 100 -14.61 -13.97 26.17
N LEU A 101 -14.23 -12.68 26.21
CA LEU A 101 -13.00 -12.23 26.86
C LEU A 101 -12.99 -12.47 28.37
N SER A 102 -14.15 -12.43 29.02
CA SER A 102 -14.29 -12.72 30.46
C SER A 102 -14.13 -14.21 30.80
N PHE A 103 -14.38 -15.09 29.82
CA PHE A 103 -14.33 -16.54 30.05
C PHE A 103 -12.89 -17.06 30.12
N PHE A 104 -11.98 -16.48 29.34
CA PHE A 104 -10.58 -16.89 29.30
C PHE A 104 -9.72 -16.10 30.29
N PRO A 105 -8.64 -16.71 30.84
CA PRO A 105 -7.68 -16.05 31.74
C PRO A 105 -6.75 -15.09 30.98
N LEU A 106 -7.33 -14.08 30.32
CA LEU A 106 -6.60 -13.07 29.56
C LEU A 106 -6.20 -11.88 30.43
N HIS A 107 -5.02 -11.33 30.14
CA HIS A 107 -4.52 -10.09 30.74
C HIS A 107 -5.40 -8.89 30.34
N SER A 108 -5.47 -7.87 31.20
CA SER A 108 -6.29 -6.67 30.97
C SER A 108 -5.88 -5.91 29.70
N SER A 109 -4.58 -5.86 29.39
CA SER A 109 -4.08 -5.23 28.15
C SER A 109 -4.62 -5.93 26.90
N THR A 110 -4.55 -7.26 26.82
CA THR A 110 -5.10 -8.00 25.68
C THR A 110 -6.60 -7.77 25.52
N LYS A 111 -7.35 -7.69 26.63
CA LYS A 111 -8.78 -7.35 26.59
C LYS A 111 -9.02 -5.93 26.08
N GLN A 112 -8.16 -4.98 26.44
CA GLN A 112 -8.22 -3.61 25.95
C GLN A 112 -7.84 -3.52 24.47
N ASP A 113 -6.81 -4.23 24.02
CA ASP A 113 -6.35 -4.20 22.63
C ASP A 113 -7.38 -4.80 21.66
N VAL A 114 -8.06 -5.89 22.05
CA VAL A 114 -9.16 -6.47 21.27
C VAL A 114 -10.39 -5.55 21.22
N ARG A 115 -10.56 -4.67 22.22
CA ARG A 115 -11.63 -3.66 22.26
C ARG A 115 -11.27 -2.40 21.47
N GLU A 116 -10.06 -1.89 21.65
CA GLU A 116 -9.60 -0.63 21.09
C GLU A 116 -9.13 -0.81 19.64
N ARG A 117 -10.03 -0.51 18.70
CA ARG A 117 -9.79 -0.47 17.24
C ARG A 117 -8.54 0.33 16.80
N LYS A 118 -7.98 1.18 17.67
CA LYS A 118 -6.96 2.18 17.35
C LYS A 118 -5.50 1.73 17.51
N ASN A 119 -5.22 0.69 18.31
CA ASN A 119 -3.85 0.15 18.43
C ASN A 119 -3.59 -0.93 17.36
N SER A 120 -3.89 -0.61 16.11
CA SER A 120 -3.93 -1.53 14.96
C SER A 120 -2.54 -1.89 14.42
N THR A 121 -1.54 -2.05 15.29
CA THR A 121 -0.21 -2.48 14.89
C THR A 121 -0.13 -4.00 14.93
N GLU A 122 0.36 -4.61 13.85
CA GLU A 122 0.66 -6.03 13.84
C GLU A 122 1.83 -6.32 14.79
N ARG A 123 1.61 -7.20 15.77
CA ARG A 123 2.60 -7.48 16.82
C ARG A 123 2.37 -8.86 17.43
N ALA A 124 3.46 -9.50 17.86
CA ALA A 124 3.43 -10.66 18.73
C ALA A 124 3.84 -10.25 20.16
N GLU A 125 2.95 -10.49 21.13
CA GLU A 125 3.17 -10.23 22.55
C GLU A 125 3.08 -11.51 23.36
N ILE A 126 4.06 -11.74 24.22
CA ILE A 126 4.12 -12.91 25.11
C ILE A 126 3.59 -12.48 26.48
N PHE A 127 2.68 -13.26 27.06
CA PHE A 127 2.17 -13.06 28.42
C PHE A 127 2.58 -14.24 29.32
N PRO A 128 3.76 -14.18 29.96
CA PRO A 128 4.29 -15.30 30.76
C PRO A 128 3.41 -15.64 31.95
N SER A 129 2.83 -14.63 32.60
CA SER A 129 1.97 -14.77 33.79
C SER A 129 0.66 -15.51 33.50
N CYS A 130 0.16 -15.42 32.26
CA CYS A 130 -1.12 -15.98 31.86
C CYS A 130 -0.98 -17.22 30.97
N GLY A 131 0.22 -17.51 30.48
CA GLY A 131 0.47 -18.73 29.72
C GLY A 131 -0.04 -18.67 28.29
N TYR A 132 0.03 -17.51 27.62
CA TYR A 132 -0.37 -17.39 26.22
C TYR A 132 0.49 -16.39 25.45
N VAL A 133 0.40 -16.46 24.12
CA VAL A 133 0.95 -15.45 23.21
C VAL A 133 -0.20 -14.87 22.41
N CYS A 134 -0.23 -13.54 22.31
CA CYS A 134 -1.19 -12.81 21.51
C CYS A 134 -0.50 -12.31 20.25
N ILE A 135 -1.04 -12.66 19.08
CA ILE A 135 -0.56 -12.22 17.79
C ILE A 135 -1.69 -11.45 17.12
N ASN A 136 -1.47 -10.17 16.87
CA ASN A 136 -2.39 -9.33 16.10
C ASN A 136 -1.87 -9.24 14.67
N ILE A 137 -2.73 -9.56 13.70
CA ILE A 137 -2.40 -9.48 12.27
C ILE A 137 -3.55 -8.84 11.50
N ALA A 138 -3.24 -7.97 10.53
CA ALA A 138 -4.25 -7.39 9.66
C ALA A 138 -4.54 -8.35 8.49
N ALA A 139 -5.82 -8.65 8.30
CA ALA A 139 -6.36 -9.39 7.17
C ALA A 139 -7.14 -8.46 6.24
N LYS A 140 -7.21 -8.80 4.95
CA LYS A 140 -7.98 -8.02 3.97
C LYS A 140 -9.48 -8.29 4.17
N GLN A 141 -10.30 -7.26 4.32
CA GLN A 141 -11.74 -7.44 4.47
C GLN A 141 -12.35 -8.03 3.19
N ASP A 142 -13.33 -8.93 3.34
CA ASP A 142 -14.11 -9.40 2.20
C ASP A 142 -15.14 -8.35 1.79
N SER A 143 -14.75 -7.49 0.85
CA SER A 143 -15.59 -6.42 0.30
C SER A 143 -16.35 -6.90 -0.93
N THR A 144 -17.26 -7.86 -0.77
CA THR A 144 -18.29 -8.08 -1.79
C THR A 144 -19.34 -6.97 -1.64
N ASN A 145 -19.44 -6.08 -2.65
CA ASN A 145 -20.62 -5.24 -2.97
C ASN A 145 -20.66 -3.72 -2.63
N VAL A 146 -19.57 -2.94 -2.64
CA VAL A 146 -19.72 -1.47 -2.77
C VAL A 146 -18.87 -0.91 -3.90
N ILE A 147 -19.50 -0.78 -5.06
CA ILE A 147 -19.00 -0.01 -6.20
C ILE A 147 -18.91 1.45 -5.75
N GLY A 148 -17.70 2.00 -5.58
CA GLY A 148 -17.54 3.44 -5.47
C GLY A 148 -16.29 3.96 -4.79
N LEU A 149 -15.79 3.29 -3.75
CA LEU A 149 -14.57 3.69 -3.04
C LEU A 149 -13.93 2.43 -2.45
N GLU A 150 -12.99 1.83 -3.18
CA GLU A 150 -12.13 0.74 -2.68
C GLU A 150 -11.14 1.32 -1.66
N GLU A 151 -11.63 1.78 -0.51
CA GLU A 151 -10.78 1.81 0.67
C GLU A 151 -10.63 0.35 1.10
N ASP A 152 -9.45 -0.22 0.86
CA ASP A 152 -9.06 -1.55 1.31
C ASP A 152 -9.07 -1.57 2.86
N GLU A 153 -10.26 -1.64 3.46
CA GLU A 153 -10.43 -1.77 4.90
C GLU A 153 -9.74 -3.08 5.34
N THR A 154 -8.91 -2.97 6.37
CA THR A 154 -8.28 -4.12 7.01
C THR A 154 -9.08 -4.53 8.23
N VAL A 155 -9.18 -5.84 8.41
CA VAL A 155 -9.74 -6.45 9.61
C VAL A 155 -8.59 -6.92 10.47
N MET A 156 -8.51 -6.42 11.70
CA MET A 156 -7.57 -6.98 12.67
C MET A 156 -8.08 -8.32 13.18
N VAL A 157 -7.23 -9.33 13.09
CA VAL A 157 -7.44 -10.67 13.63
C VAL A 157 -6.50 -10.85 14.82
N SER A 158 -7.07 -11.09 15.99
CA SER A 158 -6.32 -11.41 17.21
C SER A 158 -6.26 -12.92 17.38
N ILE A 159 -5.05 -13.47 17.31
CA ILE A 159 -4.74 -14.88 17.48
C ILE A 159 -4.14 -15.04 18.88
N ILE A 160 -4.88 -15.68 19.78
CA ILE A 160 -4.47 -15.97 21.14
C ILE A 160 -4.16 -17.45 21.23
N ALA A 161 -2.89 -17.78 21.37
CA ALA A 161 -2.40 -19.16 21.40
C ALA A 161 -2.02 -19.57 22.82
N PHE A 162 -2.56 -20.71 23.26
CA PHE A 162 -2.16 -21.46 24.45
C PHE A 162 -1.53 -22.80 24.01
N ASP A 163 -0.94 -23.53 24.96
CA ASP A 163 -0.25 -24.82 24.77
C ASP A 163 -1.05 -25.84 23.90
N GLN A 164 -2.36 -25.98 24.16
CA GLN A 164 -3.27 -26.92 23.50
C GLN A 164 -4.56 -26.28 22.99
N PHE A 165 -4.64 -24.95 22.99
CA PHE A 165 -5.86 -24.21 22.65
C PHE A 165 -5.53 -22.97 21.82
N LEU A 166 -6.21 -22.80 20.70
CA LEU A 166 -6.07 -21.65 19.82
C LEU A 166 -7.39 -20.88 19.77
N LEU A 167 -7.33 -19.57 19.98
CA LEU A 167 -8.48 -18.68 19.92
C LEU A 167 -8.22 -17.60 18.86
N THR A 168 -9.06 -17.52 17.84
CA THR A 168 -9.03 -16.44 16.85
C THR A 168 -10.26 -15.57 17.01
N ILE A 169 -10.05 -14.25 17.12
CA ILE A 169 -11.13 -13.28 17.28
C ILE A 169 -11.01 -12.24 16.17
N HIS A 170 -12.09 -12.02 15.44
CA HIS A 170 -12.19 -11.00 14.41
C HIS A 170 -13.60 -10.37 14.41
N ARG A 171 -13.71 -9.11 13.97
CA ARG A 171 -14.99 -8.38 14.01
C ARG A 171 -15.79 -8.45 12.71
N LYS A 172 -15.09 -8.58 11.58
CA LYS A 172 -15.65 -8.59 10.24
C LYS A 172 -15.09 -9.77 9.43
N PRO A 173 -15.81 -10.29 8.44
CA PRO A 173 -15.29 -11.37 7.60
C PRO A 173 -14.11 -10.87 6.75
N PHE A 174 -13.12 -11.75 6.57
CA PHE A 174 -11.91 -11.47 5.78
C PHE A 174 -11.80 -12.42 4.58
N LYS A 175 -11.10 -11.97 3.52
CA LYS A 175 -10.90 -12.74 2.29
C LYS A 175 -10.10 -14.00 2.56
N GLY A 176 -10.48 -15.10 1.94
CA GLY A 176 -9.79 -16.39 2.08
C GLY A 176 -10.12 -17.16 3.37
N LYS A 177 -11.13 -16.74 4.14
CA LYS A 177 -11.58 -17.44 5.34
C LYS A 177 -11.91 -18.91 5.07
N GLU A 178 -12.67 -19.21 4.01
CA GLU A 178 -13.05 -20.59 3.66
C GLU A 178 -11.86 -21.47 3.27
N GLU A 179 -10.93 -20.94 2.47
CA GLU A 179 -9.69 -21.64 2.10
C GLU A 179 -8.84 -21.94 3.34
N LEU A 180 -8.76 -20.98 4.27
CA LEU A 180 -8.08 -21.13 5.54
C LEU A 180 -8.75 -22.19 6.44
N MET A 181 -10.08 -22.21 6.50
CA MET A 181 -10.81 -23.27 7.23
C MET A 181 -10.52 -24.65 6.64
N ALA A 182 -10.63 -24.80 5.32
CA ALA A 182 -10.39 -26.08 4.63
C ALA A 182 -8.93 -26.54 4.80
N GLN A 183 -7.98 -25.61 4.77
CA GLN A 183 -6.58 -25.90 5.05
C GLN A 183 -6.41 -26.38 6.49
N MET A 184 -7.08 -25.76 7.46
CA MET A 184 -6.99 -26.18 8.85
C MET A 184 -7.64 -27.53 9.11
N GLU A 185 -8.79 -27.81 8.51
CA GLU A 185 -9.46 -29.11 8.58
C GLU A 185 -8.57 -30.21 8.00
N SER A 186 -7.92 -29.93 6.86
CA SER A 186 -6.92 -30.83 6.28
C SER A 186 -5.75 -31.08 7.23
N LEU A 187 -5.18 -30.04 7.84
CA LEU A 187 -4.11 -30.17 8.82
C LEU A 187 -4.54 -30.96 10.08
N LEU A 188 -5.76 -30.75 10.57
CA LEU A 188 -6.34 -31.49 11.69
C LEU A 188 -6.58 -32.96 11.36
N SER A 189 -6.98 -33.25 10.12
CA SER A 189 -7.15 -34.62 9.61
C SER A 189 -5.82 -35.32 9.37
N SER A 190 -4.75 -34.57 9.12
CA SER A 190 -3.42 -35.13 8.91
C SER A 190 -2.84 -35.63 10.23
N SER A 191 -2.45 -36.90 10.26
CA SER A 191 -1.80 -37.54 11.40
C SER A 191 -0.32 -37.14 11.49
N THR A 192 0.00 -35.84 11.47
CA THR A 192 1.40 -35.44 11.69
C THR A 192 1.78 -35.71 13.15
N SER A 193 2.91 -36.37 13.32
CA SER A 193 3.56 -36.69 14.60
C SER A 193 4.27 -35.46 15.18
N ASP A 194 3.68 -34.27 15.03
CA ASP A 194 4.30 -33.03 15.49
C ASP A 194 4.01 -32.90 16.99
N SER A 195 5.09 -32.76 17.77
CA SER A 195 5.06 -32.63 19.23
C SER A 195 4.13 -31.49 19.71
N GLU A 196 3.94 -30.46 18.88
CA GLU A 196 3.20 -29.24 19.23
C GLU A 196 2.33 -28.72 18.06
N PRO A 197 1.09 -29.21 17.90
CA PRO A 197 0.21 -28.87 16.78
C PRO A 197 -0.23 -27.40 16.71
N VAL A 198 -0.26 -26.67 17.84
CA VAL A 198 -0.64 -25.25 17.86
C VAL A 198 0.37 -24.38 17.11
N SER A 199 1.67 -24.73 17.16
CA SER A 199 2.73 -24.02 16.42
C SER A 199 2.49 -24.05 14.90
N VAL A 200 2.10 -25.23 14.39
CA VAL A 200 1.82 -25.48 12.97
C VAL A 200 0.57 -24.71 12.55
N PHE A 201 -0.47 -24.71 13.39
CA PHE A 201 -1.70 -23.96 13.14
C PHE A 201 -1.45 -22.46 13.07
N VAL A 202 -0.77 -21.88 14.06
CA VAL A 202 -0.42 -20.44 14.06
C VAL A 202 0.42 -20.09 12.83
N CYS A 203 1.42 -20.91 12.50
CA CYS A 203 2.25 -20.71 11.31
C CYS A 203 1.43 -20.78 10.01
N SER A 204 0.48 -21.71 9.92
CA SER A 204 -0.41 -21.85 8.76
C SER A 204 -1.35 -20.64 8.61
N LEU A 205 -1.93 -20.16 9.71
CA LEU A 205 -2.77 -18.96 9.72
C LEU A 205 -1.99 -17.74 9.20
N ILE A 206 -0.83 -17.47 9.79
CA ILE A 206 0.03 -16.35 9.39
C ILE A 206 0.48 -16.49 7.93
N SER A 207 0.85 -17.71 7.50
CA SER A 207 1.19 -18.02 6.12
C SER A 207 0.06 -17.68 5.15
N SER A 208 -1.18 -18.05 5.49
CA SER A 208 -2.35 -17.75 4.67
C SER A 208 -2.58 -16.25 4.55
N PHE A 209 -2.57 -15.52 5.66
CA PHE A 209 -2.70 -14.06 5.66
C PHE A 209 -1.59 -13.36 4.84
N VAL A 210 -0.34 -13.79 4.98
CA VAL A 210 0.78 -13.22 4.21
C VAL A 210 0.65 -13.53 2.72
N LYS A 211 0.28 -14.76 2.35
CA LYS A 211 0.11 -15.18 0.95
C LYS A 211 -1.01 -14.40 0.25
N GLU A 212 -2.09 -14.08 0.96
CA GLU A 212 -3.18 -13.28 0.39
C GLU A 212 -2.69 -11.89 -0.03
N TYR A 213 -1.89 -11.23 0.81
CA TYR A 213 -1.25 -9.95 0.46
C TYR A 213 -0.23 -10.09 -0.67
N GLN A 214 0.46 -11.22 -0.78
CA GLN A 214 1.43 -11.47 -1.87
C GLN A 214 0.80 -11.62 -3.26
N LYS A 215 -0.53 -11.77 -3.37
CA LYS A 215 -1.24 -11.82 -4.66
C LYS A 215 -1.36 -10.43 -5.33
N GLU A 216 -1.31 -9.34 -4.57
CA GLU A 216 -1.59 -7.98 -5.05
C GLU A 216 -0.42 -7.25 -5.75
N PRO A 217 0.86 -7.40 -5.35
CA PRO A 217 1.97 -6.66 -5.97
C PRO A 217 2.04 -6.75 -7.49
N SER A 218 1.70 -7.91 -8.09
CA SER A 218 1.79 -8.10 -9.53
C SER A 218 0.85 -7.18 -10.31
N SER A 219 -0.39 -6.97 -9.85
CA SER A 219 -1.34 -6.10 -10.55
C SER A 219 -0.90 -4.63 -10.48
N ILE A 220 -0.47 -4.16 -9.31
CA ILE A 220 0.00 -2.78 -9.14
C ILE A 220 1.25 -2.51 -9.97
N LEU A 221 2.17 -3.47 -10.06
CA LEU A 221 3.40 -3.30 -10.85
C LEU A 221 3.10 -3.22 -12.35
N VAL A 222 2.13 -3.99 -12.86
CA VAL A 222 1.65 -3.85 -14.24
C VAL A 222 1.03 -2.47 -14.49
N ASP A 223 0.26 -1.95 -13.53
CA ASP A 223 -0.30 -0.61 -13.66
C ASP A 223 0.80 0.48 -13.67
N VAL A 224 1.85 0.32 -12.85
CA VAL A 224 3.02 1.21 -12.86
C VAL A 224 3.74 1.19 -14.20
N ASP A 225 3.98 -0.01 -14.75
CA ASP A 225 4.61 -0.15 -16.06
C ASP A 225 3.75 0.48 -17.16
N SER A 226 2.42 0.32 -17.10
CA SER A 226 1.50 0.96 -18.03
C SER A 226 1.59 2.49 -18.00
N VAL A 227 1.68 3.09 -16.80
CA VAL A 227 1.86 4.54 -16.63
C VAL A 227 3.21 4.99 -17.18
N ASN A 228 4.25 4.19 -16.98
CA ASN A 228 5.58 4.48 -17.52
C ASN A 228 5.60 4.50 -19.04
N GLU A 229 4.94 3.55 -19.70
CA GLU A 229 4.79 3.53 -21.16
C GLU A 229 3.99 4.73 -21.67
N LEU A 230 2.90 5.08 -20.99
CA LEU A 230 2.07 6.24 -21.35
C LEU A 230 2.86 7.54 -21.29
N VAL A 231 3.70 7.74 -20.27
CA VAL A 231 4.56 8.95 -20.15
C VAL A 231 5.40 9.17 -21.40
N LEU A 232 5.87 8.11 -22.07
CA LEU A 232 6.69 8.19 -23.27
C LEU A 232 5.89 8.58 -24.53
N GLN A 233 4.58 8.28 -24.55
CA GLN A 233 3.72 8.42 -25.74
C GLN A 233 2.84 9.68 -25.73
N ILE A 234 2.78 10.42 -24.62
CA ILE A 234 1.81 11.53 -24.49
C ILE A 234 2.14 12.71 -25.42
N GLN A 235 1.31 12.82 -26.46
CA GLN A 235 1.07 14.04 -27.23
C GLN A 235 0.17 14.99 -26.40
N PRO A 236 0.32 16.32 -26.50
CA PRO A 236 -0.05 17.23 -25.44
C PRO A 236 -1.54 17.62 -25.50
N SER A 237 -2.42 16.77 -24.99
CA SER A 237 -3.75 17.22 -24.55
C SER A 237 -3.70 17.56 -23.06
N ARG A 238 -4.24 18.72 -22.67
CA ARG A 238 -4.28 19.17 -21.26
C ARG A 238 -5.05 18.19 -20.37
N CYS A 239 -6.07 17.53 -20.92
CA CYS A 239 -6.87 16.51 -20.22
C CYS A 239 -6.01 15.27 -19.90
N ASP A 240 -5.30 14.74 -20.90
CA ASP A 240 -4.48 13.53 -20.78
C ASP A 240 -3.37 13.69 -19.73
N GLN A 241 -2.77 14.87 -19.63
CA GLN A 241 -1.76 15.18 -18.60
C GLN A 241 -2.35 15.16 -17.19
N MET A 242 -3.52 15.76 -16.98
CA MET A 242 -4.16 15.80 -15.68
C MET A 242 -4.64 14.42 -15.25
N ASP A 243 -5.15 13.63 -16.19
CA ASP A 243 -5.57 12.25 -15.93
C ASP A 243 -4.37 11.37 -15.58
N LEU A 244 -3.22 11.52 -16.25
CA LEU A 244 -2.00 10.81 -15.90
C LEU A 244 -1.48 11.18 -14.51
N LEU A 245 -1.51 12.47 -14.14
CA LEU A 245 -1.10 12.91 -12.80
C LEU A 245 -1.99 12.29 -11.71
N ARG A 246 -3.31 12.24 -11.93
CA ARG A 246 -4.24 11.57 -11.01
C ARG A 246 -3.96 10.07 -10.90
N ARG A 247 -3.62 9.39 -12.01
CA ARG A 247 -3.21 7.97 -11.99
C ARG A 247 -1.90 7.76 -11.23
N ILE A 248 -0.89 8.63 -11.44
CA ILE A 248 0.39 8.58 -10.70
C ILE A 248 0.14 8.76 -9.20
N GLU A 249 -0.71 9.70 -8.82
CA GLU A 249 -1.08 9.94 -7.42
C GLU A 249 -1.77 8.72 -6.82
N ALA A 250 -2.80 8.18 -7.47
CA ALA A 250 -3.51 6.98 -7.01
C ALA A 250 -2.58 5.78 -6.84
N LEU A 251 -1.69 5.53 -7.81
CA LEU A 251 -0.70 4.45 -7.73
C LEU A 251 0.31 4.69 -6.61
N ARG A 252 0.75 5.92 -6.39
CA ARG A 252 1.66 6.25 -5.28
C ARG A 252 1.01 5.97 -3.93
N HIS A 253 -0.27 6.33 -3.76
CA HIS A 253 -1.02 6.02 -2.54
C HIS A 253 -1.13 4.51 -2.32
N ARG A 254 -1.59 3.76 -3.33
CA ARG A 254 -1.76 2.30 -3.24
C ARG A 254 -0.44 1.58 -2.96
N LEU A 255 0.64 1.99 -3.62
CA LEU A 255 1.97 1.43 -3.43
C LEU A 255 2.53 1.72 -2.03
N SER A 256 2.27 2.92 -1.49
CA SER A 256 2.71 3.29 -0.14
C SER A 256 1.93 2.54 0.92
N TYR A 257 0.62 2.40 0.75
CA TYR A 257 -0.25 1.61 1.61
C TYR A 257 0.20 0.14 1.67
N LEU A 258 0.35 -0.48 0.49
CA LEU A 258 0.75 -1.89 0.41
C LEU A 258 2.15 -2.11 1.01
N GLN A 259 3.11 -1.21 0.74
CA GLN A 259 4.44 -1.32 1.37
C GLN A 259 4.36 -1.23 2.89
N ALA A 260 3.56 -0.32 3.45
CA ALA A 260 3.38 -0.22 4.90
C ALA A 260 2.79 -1.51 5.50
N ALA A 261 1.82 -2.11 4.82
CA ALA A 261 1.24 -3.39 5.24
C ALA A 261 2.27 -4.55 5.20
N PHE A 262 3.12 -4.61 4.16
CA PHE A 262 4.19 -5.60 4.08
C PHE A 262 5.25 -5.40 5.18
N LEU A 263 5.65 -4.17 5.49
CA LEU A 263 6.61 -3.87 6.55
C LEU A 263 6.05 -4.24 7.94
N ALA A 264 4.76 -4.02 8.18
CA ALA A 264 4.10 -4.47 9.42
C ALA A 264 4.20 -6.00 9.58
N LYS A 265 3.92 -6.74 8.50
CA LYS A 265 4.03 -8.21 8.46
C LYS A 265 5.47 -8.70 8.60
N GLU A 266 6.43 -8.00 8.00
CA GLU A 266 7.86 -8.26 8.17
C GLU A 266 8.26 -8.18 9.64
N SER A 267 7.90 -7.08 10.31
CA SER A 267 8.21 -6.87 11.72
C SER A 267 7.61 -7.96 12.59
N LEU A 268 6.36 -8.35 12.32
CA LEU A 268 5.70 -9.47 13.00
C LEU A 268 6.47 -10.79 12.81
N LEU A 269 6.85 -11.13 11.58
CA LEU A 269 7.60 -12.36 11.28
C LEU A 269 8.99 -12.35 11.92
N GLN A 270 9.68 -11.21 11.93
CA GLN A 270 10.96 -11.05 12.63
C GLN A 270 10.81 -11.29 14.13
N GLN A 271 9.75 -10.77 14.75
CA GLN A 271 9.45 -11.02 16.17
C GLN A 271 9.23 -12.51 16.44
N LEU A 272 8.54 -13.23 15.54
CA LEU A 272 8.27 -14.67 15.69
C LEU A 272 9.52 -15.55 15.50
N ILE A 273 10.56 -15.06 14.83
CA ILE A 273 11.82 -15.79 14.61
C ILE A 273 12.83 -15.56 15.75
N LEU A 274 12.58 -14.62 16.66
CA LEU A 274 13.49 -14.29 17.77
C LEU A 274 13.82 -15.54 18.62
N PRO A 275 15.05 -15.65 19.16
CA PRO A 275 15.47 -16.78 19.97
C PRO A 275 14.54 -17.06 21.17
N VAL A 276 13.97 -16.02 21.77
CA VAL A 276 12.98 -16.11 22.86
C VAL A 276 11.76 -16.95 22.43
N MET A 277 11.28 -16.76 21.20
CA MET A 277 10.14 -17.50 20.66
C MET A 277 10.46 -18.98 20.44
N ARG A 278 11.72 -19.34 20.18
CA ARG A 278 12.15 -20.74 20.03
C ARG A 278 12.06 -21.55 21.32
N ARG A 279 12.08 -20.87 22.47
CA ARG A 279 11.91 -21.52 23.78
C ARG A 279 10.44 -21.61 24.21
N ILE A 280 9.52 -21.12 23.38
CA ILE A 280 8.06 -21.16 23.59
C ILE A 280 7.44 -22.11 22.56
N PHE A 281 6.30 -22.71 22.90
CA PHE A 281 5.57 -23.69 22.07
C PHE A 281 5.16 -23.21 20.67
N ILE A 282 5.36 -21.94 20.30
CA ILE A 282 4.99 -21.38 18.99
C ILE A 282 6.09 -21.60 17.94
N ALA A 283 7.36 -21.61 18.37
CA ALA A 283 8.49 -21.79 17.48
C ALA A 283 9.51 -22.80 18.03
N ALA A 284 9.08 -23.69 18.93
CA ALA A 284 9.92 -24.76 19.46
C ALA A 284 10.37 -25.75 18.37
N GLU A 285 9.52 -26.01 17.39
CA GLU A 285 9.85 -26.94 16.30
C GLU A 285 10.72 -26.26 15.22
N PRO A 286 11.88 -26.84 14.86
CA PRO A 286 12.74 -26.30 13.79
C PRO A 286 12.05 -26.20 12.43
N SER A 287 11.08 -27.09 12.13
CA SER A 287 10.35 -27.07 10.86
C SER A 287 9.47 -25.82 10.71
N VAL A 288 8.88 -25.36 11.82
CA VAL A 288 8.05 -24.14 11.91
C VAL A 288 8.91 -22.90 11.71
N VAL A 289 10.08 -22.84 12.37
CA VAL A 289 11.04 -21.74 12.17
C VAL A 289 11.47 -21.65 10.70
N GLY A 290 11.76 -22.79 10.08
CA GLY A 290 12.07 -22.86 8.64
C GLY A 290 10.91 -22.40 7.74
N ARG A 291 9.65 -22.59 8.14
CA ARG A 291 8.47 -22.04 7.44
C ARG A 291 8.41 -20.51 7.59
N TYR A 292 8.60 -19.97 8.79
CA TYR A 292 8.63 -18.52 9.01
C TYR A 292 9.76 -17.83 8.24
N GLN A 293 10.96 -18.42 8.22
CA GLN A 293 12.08 -17.89 7.45
C GLN A 293 11.79 -17.85 5.94
N ARG A 294 11.18 -18.92 5.39
CA ARG A 294 10.78 -18.93 3.97
C ARG A 294 9.73 -17.87 3.65
N LEU A 295 8.75 -17.69 4.54
CA LEU A 295 7.74 -16.63 4.41
C LEU A 295 8.37 -15.24 4.46
N LEU A 296 9.28 -15.01 5.40
CA LEU A 296 10.02 -13.75 5.52
C LEU A 296 10.83 -13.45 4.24
N SER A 297 11.58 -14.42 3.73
CA SER A 297 12.34 -14.27 2.48
C SER A 297 11.43 -13.93 1.28
N GLY A 298 10.29 -14.61 1.15
CA GLY A 298 9.30 -14.32 0.11
C GLY A 298 8.68 -12.93 0.25
N LEU A 299 8.41 -12.50 1.48
CA LEU A 299 7.88 -11.17 1.80
C LEU A 299 8.90 -10.06 1.51
N LEU A 300 10.17 -10.24 1.89
CA LEU A 300 11.26 -9.32 1.57
C LEU A 300 11.44 -9.15 0.05
N LEU A 301 11.34 -10.24 -0.71
CA LEU A 301 11.37 -10.18 -2.17
C LEU A 301 10.21 -9.34 -2.74
N SER A 302 9.01 -9.49 -2.18
CA SER A 302 7.84 -8.69 -2.57
C SER A 302 8.02 -7.21 -2.20
N ILE A 303 8.58 -6.89 -1.03
CA ILE A 303 8.91 -5.52 -0.63
C ILE A 303 9.93 -4.90 -1.60
N GLU A 304 10.97 -5.64 -1.98
CA GLU A 304 11.96 -5.21 -2.97
C GLU A 304 11.32 -4.90 -4.32
N ARG A 305 10.43 -5.78 -4.80
CA ARG A 305 9.69 -5.58 -6.05
C ARG A 305 8.84 -4.31 -6.01
N LEU A 306 8.11 -4.08 -4.92
CA LEU A 306 7.31 -2.87 -4.73
C LEU A 306 8.18 -1.61 -4.68
N ARG A 307 9.37 -1.69 -4.06
CA ARG A 307 10.33 -0.58 -4.04
C ARG A 307 10.80 -0.22 -5.45
N LYS A 308 11.16 -1.22 -6.26
CA LYS A 308 11.53 -1.01 -7.67
C LYS A 308 10.39 -0.37 -8.46
N GLY A 309 9.14 -0.83 -8.25
CA GLY A 309 7.96 -0.19 -8.84
C GLY A 309 7.81 1.27 -8.44
N ARG A 310 8.11 1.63 -7.18
CA ARG A 310 8.10 3.03 -6.73
C ARG A 310 9.12 3.87 -7.46
N ASP A 311 10.32 3.33 -7.62
CA ASP A 311 11.41 4.03 -8.29
C ASP A 311 11.08 4.27 -9.76
N VAL A 312 10.48 3.27 -10.44
CA VAL A 312 9.95 3.43 -11.80
C VAL A 312 8.87 4.51 -11.85
N LEU A 313 7.87 4.48 -10.95
CA LEU A 313 6.81 5.50 -10.93
C LEU A 313 7.36 6.92 -10.69
N ASN A 314 8.35 7.06 -9.81
CA ASN A 314 9.03 8.33 -9.56
C ASN A 314 9.81 8.80 -10.79
N LEU A 315 10.49 7.88 -11.47
CA LEU A 315 11.15 8.15 -12.75
C LEU A 315 10.14 8.59 -13.80
N SER A 316 8.99 7.91 -13.94
CA SER A 316 7.92 8.30 -14.86
C SER A 316 7.40 9.71 -14.55
N SER A 317 7.22 10.05 -13.27
CA SER A 317 6.84 11.40 -12.85
C SER A 317 7.89 12.45 -13.24
N MET A 318 9.19 12.15 -13.07
CA MET A 318 10.27 13.04 -13.47
C MET A 318 10.34 13.18 -15.00
N SER A 319 10.19 12.09 -15.73
CA SER A 319 10.17 12.06 -17.20
C SER A 319 9.00 12.86 -17.78
N LEU A 320 7.82 12.80 -17.17
CA LEU A 320 6.67 13.64 -17.53
C LEU A 320 7.01 15.12 -17.40
N VAL A 321 7.53 15.53 -16.23
CA VAL A 321 7.91 16.92 -15.97
C VAL A 321 9.04 17.37 -16.90
N GLY A 322 10.02 16.50 -17.16
CA GLY A 322 11.09 16.74 -18.12
C GLY A 322 10.56 16.96 -19.53
N GLY A 323 9.63 16.12 -20.00
CA GLY A 323 9.01 16.25 -21.31
C GLY A 323 8.15 17.53 -21.44
N VAL A 324 7.43 17.94 -20.40
CA VAL A 324 6.70 19.21 -20.37
C VAL A 324 7.66 20.41 -20.38
N SER A 325 8.69 20.38 -19.53
CA SER A 325 9.69 21.46 -19.43
C SER A 325 10.47 21.64 -20.74
N MET A 326 10.81 20.54 -21.40
CA MET A 326 11.49 20.56 -22.70
C MET A 326 10.64 21.24 -23.78
N ARG A 327 9.35 20.92 -23.83
CA ARG A 327 8.41 21.56 -24.78
C ARG A 327 8.19 23.03 -24.45
N LEU A 328 8.06 23.38 -23.17
CA LEU A 328 7.98 24.77 -22.75
C LEU A 328 9.23 25.54 -23.20
N LEU A 329 10.42 24.97 -23.03
CA LEU A 329 11.67 25.58 -23.47
C LEU A 329 11.72 25.77 -24.99
N GLN A 330 11.26 24.77 -25.75
CA GLN A 330 11.15 24.87 -27.21
C GLN A 330 10.19 25.98 -27.64
N HIS A 331 9.03 26.12 -26.97
CA HIS A 331 8.09 27.21 -27.19
C HIS A 331 8.65 28.57 -26.78
N CYS A 332 9.37 28.66 -25.65
CA CYS A 332 10.04 29.88 -25.21
C CYS A 332 11.12 30.31 -26.22
N HIS A 333 11.93 29.39 -26.73
CA HIS A 333 12.93 29.69 -27.76
C HIS A 333 12.28 30.24 -29.04
N TRP A 334 11.18 29.64 -29.47
CA TRP A 334 10.41 30.15 -30.62
C TRP A 334 9.82 31.54 -30.35
N MET A 335 9.25 31.74 -29.17
CA MET A 335 8.67 33.02 -28.78
C MET A 335 9.74 34.11 -28.67
N ASP A 336 10.92 33.79 -28.16
CA ASP A 336 12.06 34.70 -28.09
C ASP A 336 12.56 35.10 -29.49
N PHE A 337 12.62 34.13 -30.41
CA PHE A 337 12.90 34.42 -31.82
C PHE A 337 11.87 35.39 -32.43
N LEU A 338 10.57 35.12 -32.26
CA LEU A 338 9.51 36.01 -32.74
C LEU A 338 9.61 37.40 -32.10
N ASN A 339 9.90 37.46 -30.81
CA ASN A 339 10.04 38.73 -30.09
C ASN A 339 11.23 39.55 -30.62
N ASN A 340 12.36 38.91 -30.94
CA ASN A 340 13.50 39.58 -31.56
C ASN A 340 13.12 40.16 -32.95
N VAL A 341 12.43 39.39 -33.79
CA VAL A 341 11.96 39.87 -35.11
C VAL A 341 10.97 41.03 -34.96
N MET A 342 9.99 40.92 -34.06
CA MET A 342 9.02 41.98 -33.79
C MET A 342 9.69 43.24 -33.24
N THR A 343 10.69 43.10 -32.38
CA THR A 343 11.47 44.22 -31.85
C THR A 343 12.23 44.93 -32.96
N GLN A 344 12.86 44.17 -33.88
CA GLN A 344 13.53 44.75 -35.06
C GLN A 344 12.55 45.51 -35.96
N MET A 345 11.37 44.96 -36.24
CA MET A 345 10.32 45.64 -37.02
C MET A 345 9.83 46.92 -36.32
N SER A 346 9.68 46.89 -34.99
CA SER A 346 9.29 48.05 -34.19
C SER A 346 10.35 49.15 -34.24
N LEU A 347 11.64 48.80 -34.10
CA LEU A 347 12.75 49.76 -34.20
C LEU A 347 12.82 50.46 -35.57
N VAL A 348 12.48 49.76 -36.65
CA VAL A 348 12.38 50.36 -38.00
C VAL A 348 11.16 51.28 -38.09
N THR A 349 10.01 50.87 -37.55
CA THR A 349 8.74 51.58 -37.72
C THR A 349 8.64 52.86 -36.87
N MET A 350 9.19 52.84 -35.64
CA MET A 350 9.11 53.97 -34.69
C MET A 350 9.56 55.33 -35.27
N PRO A 351 10.76 55.50 -35.84
CA PRO A 351 11.19 56.79 -36.40
C PRO A 351 10.37 57.20 -37.63
N ILE A 352 9.83 56.23 -38.37
CA ILE A 352 9.03 56.49 -39.58
C ILE A 352 7.66 57.06 -39.20
N CYS A 353 7.10 56.68 -38.04
CA CYS A 353 5.89 57.28 -37.51
C CYS A 353 6.09 58.73 -37.03
N ILE A 354 7.30 59.10 -36.59
CA ILE A 354 7.60 60.47 -36.13
C ILE A 354 7.53 61.47 -37.29
N ILE A 355 7.94 61.08 -38.51
CA ILE A 355 8.02 61.99 -39.65
C ILE A 355 6.62 62.55 -40.02
N PRO A 356 5.60 61.74 -40.33
CA PRO A 356 4.23 62.23 -40.51
C PRO A 356 3.66 62.90 -39.25
N GLY A 357 4.07 62.44 -38.06
CA GLY A 357 3.68 63.06 -36.78
C GLY A 357 4.09 64.52 -36.67
N LEU A 358 5.29 64.89 -37.14
CA LEU A 358 5.76 66.29 -37.17
C LEU A 358 4.96 67.14 -38.16
N PHE A 359 4.60 66.57 -39.32
CA PHE A 359 3.83 67.28 -40.35
C PHE A 359 2.32 67.39 -40.06
N THR A 360 1.82 66.68 -39.05
CA THR A 360 0.42 66.78 -38.58
C THR A 360 0.26 67.73 -37.40
N MET A 361 1.35 68.33 -36.91
CA MET A 361 1.27 69.35 -35.86
C MET A 361 0.69 70.65 -36.41
N ASN A 362 -0.18 71.30 -35.62
CA ASN A 362 -0.77 72.62 -35.96
C ASN A 362 0.24 73.76 -35.78
N VAL A 363 1.43 73.62 -36.38
CA VAL A 363 2.52 74.60 -36.38
C VAL A 363 2.94 74.81 -37.83
N ARG A 364 3.43 76.01 -38.16
CA ARG A 364 3.91 76.31 -39.51
C ARG A 364 5.03 75.35 -39.90
N VAL A 365 4.79 74.53 -40.93
CA VAL A 365 5.74 73.51 -41.38
C VAL A 365 6.56 74.01 -42.58
N PRO A 366 7.80 73.53 -42.76
CA PRO A 366 8.53 73.77 -44.00
C PRO A 366 7.70 73.29 -45.20
N PHE A 367 7.69 74.06 -46.30
CA PHE A 367 6.93 73.79 -47.53
C PHE A 367 5.41 74.05 -47.49
N GLU A 368 4.89 74.74 -46.47
CA GLU A 368 3.47 75.13 -46.40
C GLU A 368 3.04 76.13 -47.50
N GLU A 369 3.94 77.01 -47.94
CA GLU A 369 3.63 78.07 -48.91
C GLU A 369 3.84 77.67 -50.37
N SER A 370 4.23 76.42 -50.64
CA SER A 370 4.44 75.96 -52.02
C SER A 370 3.13 75.48 -52.65
N GLU A 371 2.74 76.02 -53.80
CA GLU A 371 1.49 75.67 -54.53
C GLU A 371 1.49 74.25 -55.15
N GLY A 372 2.59 73.49 -55.04
CA GLY A 372 2.77 72.19 -55.69
C GLY A 372 2.73 70.97 -54.75
N LEU A 373 2.14 69.86 -55.22
CA LEU A 373 2.13 68.54 -54.54
C LEU A 373 3.50 67.83 -54.49
N THR A 374 4.53 68.42 -55.09
CA THR A 374 5.86 67.81 -55.26
C THR A 374 6.57 67.58 -53.92
N ALA A 375 6.44 68.50 -52.96
CA ALA A 375 7.04 68.38 -51.63
C ALA A 375 6.42 67.22 -50.83
N PHE A 376 5.08 67.07 -50.89
CA PHE A 376 4.36 65.96 -50.25
C PHE A 376 4.77 64.61 -50.84
N LEU A 377 4.76 64.49 -52.18
CA LEU A 377 5.18 63.26 -52.87
C LEU A 377 6.64 62.92 -52.58
N GLY A 378 7.52 63.93 -52.48
CA GLY A 378 8.92 63.75 -52.12
C GLY A 378 9.11 63.16 -50.72
N ILE A 379 8.46 63.74 -49.70
CA ILE A 379 8.54 63.25 -48.31
C ILE A 379 7.92 61.86 -48.20
N ALA A 380 6.77 61.62 -48.84
CA ALA A 380 6.12 60.31 -48.87
C ALA A 380 7.00 59.24 -49.55
N ALA A 381 7.63 59.58 -50.69
CA ALA A 381 8.52 58.65 -51.39
C ALA A 381 9.78 58.31 -50.57
N VAL A 382 10.41 59.31 -49.92
CA VAL A 382 11.60 59.10 -49.09
C VAL A 382 11.28 58.26 -47.85
N THR A 383 10.17 58.56 -47.16
CA THR A 383 9.73 57.78 -45.99
C THR A 383 9.34 56.35 -46.35
N ALA A 384 8.64 56.14 -47.47
CA ALA A 384 8.31 54.81 -47.99
C ALA A 384 9.54 54.01 -48.40
N LEU A 385 10.55 54.65 -49.00
CA LEU A 385 11.80 54.00 -49.39
C LEU A 385 12.62 53.55 -48.17
N ILE A 386 12.74 54.41 -47.16
CA ILE A 386 13.42 54.08 -45.89
C ILE A 386 12.69 52.93 -45.17
N PHE A 387 11.35 52.95 -45.16
CA PHE A 387 10.54 51.86 -44.63
C PHE A 387 10.80 50.53 -45.35
N ALA A 388 10.72 50.53 -46.68
CA ALA A 388 10.92 49.34 -47.48
C ALA A 388 12.34 48.77 -47.31
N ALA A 389 13.36 49.63 -47.30
CA ALA A 389 14.75 49.23 -47.08
C ALA A 389 14.98 48.67 -45.67
N GLY A 390 14.42 49.32 -44.64
CA GLY A 390 14.54 48.86 -43.25
C GLY A 390 13.78 47.56 -42.96
N MET A 391 12.60 47.38 -43.56
CA MET A 391 11.76 46.20 -43.36
C MET A 391 12.22 44.97 -44.16
N ALA A 392 13.02 45.15 -45.21
CA ALA A 392 13.52 44.05 -46.03
C ALA A 392 14.34 43.02 -45.23
N TYR A 393 15.15 43.46 -44.26
CA TYR A 393 15.98 42.55 -43.46
C TYR A 393 15.18 41.74 -42.42
N PRO A 394 14.35 42.35 -41.54
CA PRO A 394 13.54 41.58 -40.59
C PRO A 394 12.56 40.62 -41.27
N THR A 395 11.95 41.02 -42.38
CA THR A 395 11.06 40.14 -43.16
C THR A 395 11.83 38.98 -43.80
N TYR A 396 13.02 39.24 -44.34
CA TYR A 396 13.89 38.18 -44.86
C TYR A 396 14.30 37.17 -43.77
N VAL A 397 14.69 37.66 -42.58
CA VAL A 397 15.05 36.80 -41.44
C VAL A 397 13.85 35.96 -40.98
N TYR A 398 12.65 36.56 -40.94
CA TYR A 398 11.42 35.85 -40.61
C TYR A 398 11.13 34.71 -41.59
N PHE A 399 11.18 34.96 -42.91
CA PHE A 399 10.88 33.95 -43.91
C PHE A 399 11.96 32.87 -44.03
N ARG A 400 13.22 33.18 -43.72
CA ARG A 400 14.34 32.23 -43.79
C ARG A 400 14.50 31.42 -42.51
N TYR A 401 13.75 31.73 -41.44
CA TYR A 401 13.81 30.96 -40.22
C TYR A 401 13.35 29.53 -40.46
N LYS A 402 14.27 28.59 -40.25
CA LYS A 402 13.93 27.19 -40.06
C LYS A 402 13.87 26.96 -38.55
N PRO A 403 12.78 26.41 -38.01
CA PRO A 403 12.79 25.99 -36.62
C PRO A 403 13.97 25.06 -36.40
N PRO A 404 14.67 25.15 -35.25
CA PRO A 404 15.61 24.12 -34.88
C PRO A 404 14.86 22.79 -34.99
N GLY A 405 15.42 21.84 -35.74
CA GLY A 405 14.83 20.51 -35.86
C GLY A 405 14.55 19.95 -34.46
N ALA A 406 13.49 19.15 -34.34
CA ALA A 406 13.16 18.53 -33.07
C ALA A 406 14.42 17.87 -32.49
N LEU A 407 14.75 18.15 -31.23
CA LEU A 407 15.81 17.45 -30.50
C LEU A 407 15.46 15.98 -30.24
N VAL A 408 14.26 15.54 -30.65
CA VAL A 408 13.83 14.16 -30.67
C VAL A 408 14.12 13.58 -32.05
N PRO A 409 14.96 12.53 -32.17
CA PRO A 409 15.20 11.87 -33.43
C PRO A 409 13.88 11.31 -33.99
N PRO A 410 13.66 11.35 -35.32
CA PRO A 410 12.42 10.93 -35.98
C PRO A 410 12.15 9.41 -35.94
N SER A 411 12.85 8.65 -35.10
CA SER A 411 12.68 7.19 -34.98
C SER A 411 11.51 6.77 -34.08
N LEU A 412 10.65 7.70 -33.65
CA LEU A 412 9.53 7.45 -32.72
C LEU A 412 8.22 8.13 -33.13
N SER A 413 8.06 8.53 -34.40
CA SER A 413 6.77 8.99 -34.96
C SER A 413 6.07 7.89 -35.73
#